data_AF-A0A2E2I5N7-F1
#
_entry.id   AF-A0A2E2I5N7-F1
#
_cell.length_a   1.000
_cell.length_b   1.000
_cell.length_c   1.000
_cell.angle_alpha   90.00
_cell.angle_beta   90.00
_cell.angle_gamma   90.00
#
_symmetry.space_group_name_H-M   'P 1'
#
loop_
_entity.id
_entity.type
_entity.pdbx_description
1 polymer ?
#
loop_
_entity_poly.entity_id
_entity_poly.type
_entity_poly.pdbx_seq_one_letter_code
_entity_poly.pdbx_strand_id
1 'polypeptide(L)' 'MTRTKILKIAAMAAVISATQSGEDSSQIGRKKGDAWSQDHRRMNMGLSSLMYRRGSRSPWR' A
#
# COMPACT_ATOMS: atom_id res chain seq x y z
N MET A 1 -12.83 -6.36 33.26
CA MET A 1 -13.50 -6.43 31.93
C MET A 1 -13.87 -7.89 31.66
N THR A 2 -15.13 -8.23 31.37
CA THR A 2 -15.59 -9.64 31.28
C THR A 2 -15.30 -10.26 29.90
N ARG A 3 -15.04 -11.57 29.83
CA ARG A 3 -14.72 -12.31 28.59
C ARG A 3 -15.75 -12.10 27.47
N THR A 4 -17.03 -12.01 27.82
CA THR A 4 -18.12 -11.74 26.87
C THR A 4 -18.02 -10.35 26.25
N LYS A 5 -17.60 -9.33 27.00
CA LYS A 5 -17.36 -7.98 26.46
C LYS A 5 -16.19 -7.99 25.48
N ILE A 6 -15.12 -8.72 25.78
CA ILE A 6 -13.96 -8.87 24.89
C ILE A 6 -14.37 -9.52 23.56
N LEU A 7 -15.16 -10.61 23.62
CA LEU A 7 -15.64 -11.30 22.42
C LEU A 7 -16.56 -10.41 21.56
N LYS A 8 -17.43 -9.62 22.18
CA LYS A 8 -18.30 -8.67 21.45
C LYS A 8 -17.48 -7.58 20.75
N ILE A 9 -16.49 -7.01 21.43
CA ILE A 9 -15.59 -6.01 20.84
C ILE A 9 -14.79 -6.61 19.68
N ALA A 10 -14.26 -7.82 19.85
CA ALA A 10 -13.52 -8.52 18.80
C ALA A 10 -14.41 -8.83 17.58
N ALA A 11 -15.65 -9.27 17.80
CA ALA A 11 -16.61 -9.51 16.72
C ALA A 11 -16.95 -8.21 15.96
N MET A 12 -17.19 -7.10 16.67
CA MET A 12 -17.44 -5.80 16.05
C MET A 12 -16.23 -5.32 15.23
N ALA A 13 -15.01 -5.45 15.76
CA ALA A 13 -13.78 -5.08 15.05
C ALA A 13 -13.55 -5.93 13.80
N ALA A 14 -13.83 -7.24 13.87
CA ALA A 14 -13.73 -8.14 12.73
C ALA A 14 -14.71 -7.77 11.61
N VAL A 15 -15.96 -7.41 11.94
CA VAL A 15 -16.95 -6.93 10.97
C VAL A 15 -16.49 -5.64 10.31
N ILE A 16 -16.04 -4.65 11.10
CA ILE A 16 -15.53 -3.39 10.56
C ILE A 16 -14.38 -3.66 9.60
N SER A 17 -13.40 -4.47 10.00
CA SER A 17 -12.25 -4.83 9.17
C SER A 17 -12.64 -5.56 7.88
N ALA A 18 -13.60 -6.48 7.94
CA ALA A 18 -14.09 -7.20 6.76
C ALA A 18 -14.84 -6.26 5.79
N THR A 19 -15.60 -5.29 6.32
CA THR A 19 -16.32 -4.30 5.50
C THR A 19 -15.43 -3.20 4.95
N GLN A 20 -14.27 -2.95 5.56
CA GLN A 20 -13.27 -1.98 5.09
C GLN A 20 -12.48 -2.44 3.86
N SER A 21 -12.76 -3.62 3.30
CA SER A 21 -12.06 -4.13 2.10
C SER A 21 -12.41 -3.40 0.79
N GLY A 22 -13.24 -2.36 0.84
CA GLY A 22 -13.47 -1.47 -0.30
C GLY A 22 -12.26 -0.60 -0.60
N GLU A 23 -12.07 -0.24 -1.87
CA GLU A 23 -11.02 0.69 -2.29
C GLU A 23 -11.17 2.02 -1.54
N ASP A 24 -10.33 2.24 -0.53
CA ASP A 24 -10.32 3.49 0.22
C ASP A 24 -10.00 4.63 -0.75
N SER A 25 -11.02 5.45 -1.06
CA SER A 25 -10.93 6.54 -2.02
C SER A 25 -9.87 7.57 -1.62
N SER A 26 -9.56 7.66 -0.33
CA SER A 26 -8.46 8.48 0.19
C SER A 26 -7.07 7.95 -0.21
N GLN A 27 -6.95 6.69 -0.61
CA GLN A 27 -5.69 6.05 -1.02
C GLN A 27 -5.50 6.03 -2.53
N ILE A 28 -6.51 6.38 -3.34
CA ILE A 28 -6.43 6.34 -4.81
C ILE A 28 -5.22 7.14 -5.33
N GLY A 29 -4.96 8.33 -4.78
CA GLY A 29 -3.79 9.15 -5.13
C GLY A 29 -2.45 8.66 -4.56
N ARG A 30 -2.48 7.76 -3.58
CA ARG A 30 -1.28 7.17 -2.94
C ARG A 30 -0.87 5.84 -3.55
N LYS A 31 -1.75 5.20 -4.33
CA LYS A 31 -1.41 4.02 -5.09
C LYS A 31 -0.35 4.39 -6.13
N LYS A 32 0.71 3.59 -6.16
CA LYS A 32 1.69 3.67 -7.23
C LYS A 32 0.97 3.27 -8.52
N GLY A 33 0.74 4.23 -9.41
CA GLY A 33 0.17 3.98 -10.74
C GLY A 33 1.07 3.07 -11.59
N ASP A 34 0.77 2.91 -12.88
CA ASP A 34 1.52 1.99 -13.73
C ASP A 34 3.02 2.21 -13.72
N ALA A 35 3.77 1.13 -13.96
CA ALA A 35 5.23 1.17 -13.99
C ALA A 35 5.76 2.24 -14.97
N TRP A 36 5.11 2.40 -16.13
CA TRP A 36 5.45 3.44 -17.12
C TRP A 36 5.21 4.86 -16.59
N SER A 37 4.03 5.12 -16.02
CA SER A 37 3.69 6.42 -15.42
C SER A 37 4.59 6.78 -14.24
N GLN A 38 5.06 5.78 -13.49
CA GLN A 38 6.07 5.97 -12.45
C GLN A 38 7.44 6.29 -13.04
N ASP A 39 7.87 5.56 -14.06
CA ASP A 39 9.16 5.75 -14.70
C ASP A 39 9.23 7.12 -15.40
N HIS A 40 8.18 7.51 -16.10
CA HIS A 40 8.07 8.82 -16.75
C HIS A 40 8.10 9.98 -15.74
N ARG A 41 7.39 9.87 -14.61
CA ARG A 41 7.51 10.87 -13.52
C ARG A 41 8.93 10.96 -12.96
N ARG A 42 9.63 9.83 -12.85
CA ARG A 42 11.02 9.81 -12.37
C ARG A 42 11.96 10.48 -13.37
N MET A 43 11.83 10.17 -14.66
CA MET A 43 12.62 10.79 -15.72
C MET A 43 12.40 12.31 -15.75
N ASN A 44 11.16 12.79 -15.63
CA ASN A 44 10.87 14.22 -15.56
C ASN A 44 11.47 14.91 -14.33
N MET A 45 11.67 14.17 -13.24
CA MET A 45 12.37 14.67 -12.04
C MET A 45 13.90 14.52 -12.11
N GLY A 46 14.46 14.03 -13.23
CA GLY A 46 15.90 13.77 -13.39
C GLY A 46 16.38 12.54 -12.60
N LEU A 47 15.47 11.69 -12.14
CA LEU A 47 15.81 10.46 -11.42
C LEU A 47 16.05 9.31 -12.40
N SER A 48 16.92 8.38 -12.00
CA SER A 48 17.16 7.15 -12.75
C SER A 48 15.91 6.26 -12.84
N SER A 49 15.85 5.50 -13.94
CA SER A 49 14.74 4.58 -14.25
C SER A 49 14.43 3.64 -13.08
N LEU A 50 13.17 3.25 -12.95
CA LEU A 50 12.66 2.30 -11.97
C LEU A 50 13.44 0.98 -12.02
N MET A 51 13.84 0.51 -13.21
CA MET A 51 14.64 -0.72 -13.38
C MET A 51 16.05 -0.56 -12.80
N TYR A 52 16.71 0.56 -13.10
CA TYR A 52 18.04 0.86 -12.57
C TYR A 52 18.02 0.90 -11.03
N ARG A 53 17.03 1.59 -10.44
CA ARG A 53 16.85 1.65 -8.99
C ARG A 53 16.53 0.30 -8.35
N ARG A 54 15.87 -0.62 -9.06
CA ARG A 54 15.64 -1.99 -8.59
C ARG A 54 16.93 -2.81 -8.63
N GLY A 55 17.69 -2.70 -9.71
CA GLY A 55 18.99 -3.37 -9.88
C GLY A 55 20.02 -2.93 -8.85
N SER A 56 20.05 -1.63 -8.50
CA SER A 56 21.00 -1.07 -7.52
C SER A 56 20.76 -1.53 -6.08
N ARG A 57 19.67 -2.24 -5.79
CA ARG A 57 19.36 -2.78 -4.45
C ARG A 57 19.72 -4.26 -4.30
N SER A 58 20.21 -4.90 -5.36
CA SER A 58 20.69 -6.28 -5.29
C SER A 58 22.02 -6.31 -4.53
N PRO A 59 22.13 -7.00 -3.38
CA PRO A 59 23.38 -7.08 -2.61
C PRO A 59 24.49 -7.86 -3.32
N TRP A 60 24.10 -8.73 -4.25
CA TRP A 60 25.00 -9.65 -4.97
C TRP A 60 25.40 -9.12 -6.36
N ARG A 61 25.34 -7.80 -6.55
CA ARG A 61 25.85 -7.08 -7.70
C ARG A 61 26.83 -5.99 -7.25
#